data_AF-A0A916JRE4-F1
#
_entry.id   AF-A0A916JRE4-F1
#
_cell.length_a   1.000
_cell.length_b   1.000
_cell.length_c   1.000
_cell.angle_alpha   90.00
_cell.angle_beta   90.00
_cell.angle_gamma   90.00
#
_symmetry.space_group_name_H-M   'P 1'
#
loop_
_entity.id
_entity.type
_entity.pdbx_description
1 polymer ?
#
loop_
_entity_poly.entity_id
_entity_poly.type
_entity_poly.pdbx_seq_one_letter_code
_entity_poly.pdbx_strand_id
1 'polypeptide(L)'
;MEFTAEQIAQLLGGRVEGDKKAIVRDMAKIEEAKQGTITFLANPKYEEFIYTTGATIALVNDTFKPVKGLPDSLTLIRVEDAYQCLTKLLGYYDQLSQDKKGVEEPSFVDESARLGADCYVGAFAYIGKNVSIGKNVKIYPHVYIGDGAVIGDESTLFSGVKVYHKCVVGKACTIHSGAIIGSDGFGFAPSSANNYQKVPQIGNVVLEDYVEVGSNTTIDRATMGSTVIRKGVKLDNLIQIAHNVEIGENTVIAAQTGVAGSTRLGKNMMIGGQVGIVGHIRLADGVKIAAQSGVGQNIIHENAIVQGSPAFNIGDYKRSYVLFRSLPKLREQILDLQKKLEKNES
;
A
#
# COMPACT_ATOMS: atom_id res chain seq x y z
N MET A 1 14.88 -22.16 9.72
CA MET A 1 15.40 -22.02 11.12
C MET A 1 14.52 -22.86 12.02
N GLU A 2 15.00 -23.22 13.22
CA GLU A 2 14.25 -24.01 14.20
C GLU A 2 13.94 -23.15 15.43
N PHE A 3 12.69 -23.20 15.89
CA PHE A 3 12.26 -22.51 17.11
C PHE A 3 11.54 -23.48 18.05
N THR A 4 11.78 -23.35 19.35
CA THR A 4 11.04 -24.08 20.37
C THR A 4 9.77 -23.35 20.79
N ALA A 5 8.80 -24.08 21.34
CA ALA A 5 7.59 -23.48 21.91
C ALA A 5 7.92 -22.43 22.99
N GLU A 6 8.94 -22.68 23.82
CA GLU A 6 9.39 -21.72 24.84
C GLU A 6 9.96 -20.43 24.25
N GLN A 7 10.78 -20.52 23.21
CA GLN A 7 11.33 -19.34 22.52
C GLN A 7 10.22 -18.49 21.89
N ILE A 8 9.25 -19.14 21.25
CA ILE A 8 8.11 -18.47 20.63
C ILE A 8 7.23 -17.82 21.71
N ALA A 9 6.97 -18.52 22.80
CA ALA A 9 6.20 -17.98 23.92
C ALA A 9 6.89 -16.77 24.56
N GLN A 10 8.20 -16.81 24.79
CA GLN A 10 8.97 -15.65 25.28
C GLN A 10 8.89 -14.46 24.33
N LEU A 11 9.04 -14.71 23.03
CA LEU A 11 8.95 -13.67 22.00
C LEU A 11 7.59 -12.97 21.99
N LEU A 12 6.51 -13.74 22.17
CA LEU A 12 5.13 -13.27 22.07
C LEU A 12 4.54 -12.83 23.42
N GLY A 13 5.25 -13.06 24.54
CA GLY A 13 4.70 -12.87 25.89
C GLY A 13 3.60 -13.87 26.25
N GLY A 14 3.60 -15.06 25.63
CA GLY A 14 2.62 -16.11 25.83
C GLY A 14 3.01 -17.15 26.87
N ARG A 15 2.06 -18.05 27.19
CA ARG A 15 2.31 -19.25 28.01
C ARG A 15 2.25 -20.52 27.18
N VAL A 16 3.16 -21.46 27.45
CA VAL A 16 3.14 -22.78 26.83
C VAL A 16 2.26 -23.74 27.64
N GLU A 17 1.38 -24.46 26.97
CA GLU A 17 0.59 -25.58 27.49
C GLU A 17 0.89 -26.82 26.64
N GLY A 18 1.56 -27.81 27.22
CA GLY A 18 2.14 -28.95 26.49
C GLY A 18 3.67 -28.99 26.61
N ASP A 19 4.35 -29.42 25.54
CA ASP A 19 5.81 -29.58 25.53
C ASP A 19 6.52 -28.27 25.17
N LYS A 20 7.18 -27.66 26.17
CA LYS A 20 8.02 -26.45 26.00
C LYS A 20 9.15 -26.62 24.98
N LYS A 21 9.61 -27.85 24.76
CA LYS A 21 10.70 -28.18 23.84
C LYS A 21 10.22 -28.57 22.46
N ALA A 22 8.92 -28.55 22.18
CA ALA A 22 8.38 -28.82 20.86
C ALA A 22 9.03 -27.88 19.82
N ILE A 23 9.53 -28.45 18.73
CA ILE A 23 10.30 -27.72 17.70
C ILE A 23 9.45 -27.54 16.46
N VAL A 24 9.45 -26.31 15.93
CA VAL A 24 8.88 -25.98 14.62
C VAL A 24 9.92 -25.37 13.69
N ARG A 25 9.74 -25.61 12.40
CA ARG A 25 10.61 -25.21 11.30
C ARG A 25 9.92 -24.30 10.29
N ASP A 26 8.59 -24.34 10.29
CA ASP A 26 7.76 -23.73 9.25
C ASP A 26 6.38 -23.35 9.82
N MET A 27 5.60 -22.59 9.07
CA MET A 27 4.25 -22.17 9.44
C MET A 27 3.24 -22.74 8.44
N ALA A 28 2.05 -23.10 8.92
CA ALA A 28 0.99 -23.62 8.04
C ALA A 28 -0.41 -23.17 8.48
N LYS A 29 -1.33 -23.14 7.52
CA LYS A 29 -2.77 -23.02 7.80
C LYS A 29 -3.22 -24.20 8.64
N ILE A 30 -4.20 -24.00 9.52
CA ILE A 30 -4.62 -25.01 10.51
C ILE A 30 -5.11 -26.31 9.86
N GLU A 31 -5.68 -26.20 8.66
CA GLU A 31 -6.20 -27.30 7.84
C GLU A 31 -5.11 -28.14 7.15
N GLU A 32 -3.96 -27.53 6.88
CA GLU A 32 -2.85 -28.12 6.08
C GLU A 32 -1.62 -28.40 6.95
N ALA A 33 -1.67 -28.04 8.24
CA ALA A 33 -0.53 -28.11 9.13
C ALA A 33 -0.11 -29.56 9.39
N LYS A 34 1.22 -29.73 9.45
CA LYS A 34 1.89 -31.02 9.64
C LYS A 34 2.91 -30.94 10.77
N GLN A 35 3.43 -32.09 11.17
CA GLN A 35 4.45 -32.16 12.21
C GLN A 35 5.65 -31.26 11.86
N GLY A 36 6.14 -30.50 12.84
CA GLY A 36 7.19 -29.50 12.67
C GLY A 36 6.68 -28.13 12.19
N THR A 37 5.37 -27.91 12.08
CA THR A 37 4.80 -26.59 11.76
C THR A 37 4.11 -25.93 12.97
N ILE A 38 4.13 -24.60 13.00
CA ILE A 38 3.26 -23.79 13.85
C ILE A 38 2.04 -23.32 13.05
N THR A 39 0.87 -23.38 13.68
CA THR A 39 -0.39 -22.81 13.15
C THR A 39 -1.03 -21.88 14.17
N PHE A 40 -2.20 -21.31 13.87
CA PHE A 40 -2.92 -20.43 14.78
C PHE A 40 -4.44 -20.64 14.71
N LEU A 41 -5.12 -20.37 15.83
CA LEU A 41 -6.57 -20.26 15.93
C LEU A 41 -6.93 -18.91 16.55
N ALA A 42 -7.25 -17.94 15.70
CA ALA A 42 -7.74 -16.62 16.11
C ALA A 42 -9.23 -16.41 15.79
N ASN A 43 -9.74 -17.06 14.74
CA ASN A 43 -11.13 -16.95 14.31
C ASN A 43 -11.91 -18.22 14.69
N PRO A 44 -12.96 -18.12 15.52
CA PRO A 44 -13.76 -19.28 15.97
C PRO A 44 -14.33 -20.14 14.84
N LYS A 45 -14.51 -19.59 13.63
CA LYS A 45 -14.98 -20.36 12.45
C LYS A 45 -14.06 -21.52 12.08
N TYR A 46 -12.79 -21.48 12.49
CA TYR A 46 -11.79 -22.49 12.19
C TYR A 46 -11.55 -23.46 13.36
N GLU A 47 -12.34 -23.35 14.44
CA GLU A 47 -12.12 -24.15 15.65
C GLU A 47 -12.16 -25.66 15.37
N GLU A 48 -13.05 -26.13 14.48
CA GLU A 48 -13.15 -27.55 14.14
C GLU A 48 -11.83 -28.16 13.64
N PHE A 49 -10.95 -27.36 13.05
CA PHE A 49 -9.66 -27.82 12.55
C PHE A 49 -8.60 -28.01 13.64
N ILE A 50 -8.72 -27.35 14.80
CA ILE A 50 -7.72 -27.51 15.87
C ILE A 50 -7.71 -28.92 16.46
N TYR A 51 -8.85 -29.62 16.36
CA TYR A 51 -9.01 -30.97 16.90
C TYR A 51 -8.42 -32.06 15.98
N THR A 52 -8.15 -31.72 14.72
CA THR A 52 -7.64 -32.66 13.70
C THR A 52 -6.33 -32.21 13.05
N THR A 53 -5.83 -31.03 13.43
CA THR A 53 -4.60 -30.47 12.86
C THR A 53 -3.39 -31.35 13.11
N GLY A 54 -2.50 -31.44 12.12
CA GLY A 54 -1.20 -32.09 12.26
C GLY A 54 -0.11 -31.18 12.81
N ALA A 55 -0.44 -29.93 13.20
CA ALA A 55 0.52 -28.96 13.72
C ALA A 55 1.23 -29.48 14.98
N THR A 56 2.50 -29.09 15.16
CA THR A 56 3.23 -29.36 16.41
C THR A 56 2.94 -28.27 17.45
N ILE A 57 2.75 -27.03 17.00
CA ILE A 57 2.39 -25.91 17.87
C ILE A 57 1.16 -25.19 17.30
N ALA A 58 0.20 -24.83 18.14
CA ALA A 58 -0.89 -23.92 17.78
C ALA A 58 -0.89 -22.68 18.68
N LEU A 59 -0.88 -21.50 18.06
CA LEU A 59 -1.06 -20.22 18.74
C LEU A 59 -2.56 -19.96 18.93
N VAL A 60 -3.00 -19.75 20.16
CA VAL A 60 -4.42 -19.57 20.50
C VAL A 60 -4.62 -18.41 21.47
N ASN A 61 -5.82 -17.84 21.51
CA ASN A 61 -6.15 -16.85 22.53
C ASN A 61 -6.16 -17.50 23.93
N ASP A 62 -5.77 -16.75 24.96
CA ASP A 62 -5.84 -17.21 26.36
C ASP A 62 -7.26 -17.61 26.80
N THR A 63 -8.27 -17.05 26.14
CA THR A 63 -9.69 -17.33 26.35
C THR A 63 -10.18 -18.60 25.68
N PHE A 64 -9.41 -19.20 24.77
CA PHE A 64 -9.80 -20.41 24.05
C PHE A 64 -9.97 -21.58 25.01
N LYS A 65 -11.14 -22.22 24.99
CA LYS A 65 -11.44 -23.43 25.78
C LYS A 65 -11.84 -24.56 24.83
N PRO A 66 -11.04 -25.61 24.69
CA PRO A 66 -11.38 -26.71 23.81
C PRO A 66 -12.65 -27.42 24.28
N VAL A 67 -13.58 -27.68 23.36
CA VAL A 67 -14.83 -28.42 23.63
C VAL A 67 -14.71 -29.91 23.29
N LYS A 68 -13.69 -30.31 22.53
CA LYS A 68 -13.31 -31.69 22.21
C LYS A 68 -11.87 -31.94 22.66
N GLY A 69 -11.47 -33.22 22.70
CA GLY A 69 -10.07 -33.58 22.95
C GLY A 69 -9.15 -33.00 21.86
N LEU A 70 -8.03 -32.42 22.28
CA LEU A 70 -6.99 -31.96 21.37
C LEU A 70 -6.05 -33.13 21.01
N PRO A 71 -5.35 -33.06 19.86
CA PRO A 71 -4.32 -34.05 19.54
C PRO A 71 -3.24 -34.08 20.63
N ASP A 72 -2.87 -35.28 21.11
CA ASP A 72 -1.92 -35.45 22.22
C ASP A 72 -0.52 -34.84 21.94
N SER A 73 -0.15 -34.75 20.66
CA SER A 73 1.12 -34.18 20.20
C SER A 73 1.10 -32.66 20.02
N LEU A 74 -0.06 -32.01 20.19
CA LEU A 74 -0.23 -30.58 19.97
C LEU A 74 0.16 -29.78 21.21
N THR A 75 1.15 -28.91 21.07
CA THR A 75 1.49 -27.91 22.09
C THR A 75 0.76 -26.60 21.80
N LEU A 76 0.11 -26.02 22.80
CA LEU A 76 -0.52 -24.71 22.67
C LEU A 76 0.40 -23.61 23.18
N ILE A 77 0.48 -22.51 22.43
CA ILE A 77 0.99 -21.24 22.94
C ILE A 77 -0.20 -20.33 23.10
N ARG A 78 -0.51 -19.96 24.34
CA ARG A 78 -1.63 -19.09 24.64
C ARG A 78 -1.15 -17.66 24.80
N VAL A 79 -1.84 -16.74 24.14
CA VAL A 79 -1.52 -15.30 24.10
C VAL A 79 -2.79 -14.47 24.23
N GLU A 80 -2.65 -13.20 24.55
CA GLU A 80 -3.78 -12.28 24.67
C GLU A 80 -4.55 -12.12 23.34
N ASP A 81 -3.82 -11.96 22.22
CA ASP A 81 -4.37 -11.85 20.87
C ASP A 81 -3.52 -12.64 19.87
N ALA A 82 -4.03 -13.81 19.45
CA ALA A 82 -3.38 -14.72 18.53
C ALA A 82 -3.19 -14.11 17.12
N TYR A 83 -4.07 -13.22 16.67
CA TYR A 83 -3.96 -12.60 15.34
C TYR A 83 -2.83 -11.56 15.32
N GLN A 84 -2.75 -10.72 16.35
CA GLN A 84 -1.64 -9.77 16.49
C GLN A 84 -0.31 -10.50 16.67
N CYS A 85 -0.28 -11.56 17.47
CA CYS A 85 0.94 -12.34 17.69
C CYS A 85 1.41 -13.08 16.43
N LEU A 86 0.48 -13.60 15.62
CA LEU A 86 0.81 -14.13 14.28
C LEU A 86 1.49 -13.06 13.42
N THR A 87 0.93 -11.84 13.40
CA THR A 87 1.50 -10.72 12.63
C THR A 87 2.93 -10.40 13.09
N LYS A 88 3.19 -10.41 14.40
CA LYS A 88 4.54 -10.24 14.96
C LYS A 88 5.49 -11.38 14.55
N LEU A 89 5.02 -12.63 14.61
CA LEU A 89 5.84 -13.79 14.30
C LEU A 89 6.20 -13.86 12.79
N LEU A 90 5.24 -13.54 11.92
CA LEU A 90 5.47 -13.36 10.49
C LEU A 90 6.48 -12.23 10.23
N GLY A 91 6.36 -11.11 10.95
CA GLY A 91 7.32 -10.00 10.87
C GLY A 91 8.74 -10.40 11.26
N TYR A 92 8.91 -11.20 12.32
CA TYR A 92 10.22 -11.71 12.74
C TYR A 92 10.84 -12.66 11.70
N TYR A 93 10.03 -13.55 11.14
CA TYR A 93 10.50 -14.48 10.11
C TYR A 93 10.94 -13.74 8.85
N ASP A 94 10.16 -12.73 8.43
CA ASP A 94 10.50 -11.89 7.27
C ASP A 94 11.80 -11.12 7.51
N GLN A 95 11.97 -10.48 8.68
CA GLN A 95 13.21 -9.78 9.05
C GLN A 95 14.45 -10.67 8.96
N LEU A 96 14.39 -11.89 9.50
CA LEU A 96 15.48 -12.85 9.49
C LEU A 96 15.84 -13.31 8.06
N SER A 97 14.86 -13.42 7.18
CA SER A 97 15.09 -13.79 5.78
C SER A 97 15.73 -12.68 4.94
N GLN A 98 15.65 -11.43 5.42
CA GLN A 98 16.08 -10.24 4.70
C GLN A 98 17.34 -9.57 5.28
N ASP A 99 18.10 -10.21 6.18
CA ASP A 99 19.33 -9.66 6.77
C ASP A 99 20.53 -9.71 5.79
N LYS A 100 20.33 -9.13 4.60
CA LYS A 100 21.39 -8.94 3.62
C LYS A 100 22.19 -7.69 3.95
N LYS A 101 23.52 -7.78 3.78
CA LYS A 101 24.49 -6.70 3.98
C LYS A 101 25.62 -6.80 2.96
N GLY A 102 26.31 -5.69 2.73
CA GLY A 102 27.45 -5.60 1.82
C GLY A 102 27.07 -5.21 0.40
N VAL A 103 28.06 -5.15 -0.48
CA VAL A 103 27.91 -4.77 -1.89
C VAL A 103 28.19 -6.01 -2.74
N GLU A 104 27.22 -6.41 -3.56
CA GLU A 104 27.36 -7.47 -4.54
C GLU A 104 27.91 -6.93 -5.87
N GLU A 105 28.81 -7.69 -6.48
CA GLU A 105 29.33 -7.40 -7.81
C GLU A 105 28.63 -8.25 -8.89
N PRO A 106 28.45 -7.71 -10.11
CA PRO A 106 28.82 -6.36 -10.54
C PRO A 106 27.82 -5.32 -10.02
N SER A 107 28.27 -4.20 -9.44
CA SER A 107 27.41 -3.03 -9.18
C SER A 107 28.14 -1.72 -9.48
N PHE A 108 27.41 -0.61 -9.60
CA PHE A 108 28.02 0.70 -9.78
C PHE A 108 27.62 1.65 -8.66
N VAL A 109 28.61 2.16 -7.94
CA VAL A 109 28.45 3.19 -6.91
C VAL A 109 29.45 4.30 -7.22
N ASP A 110 28.94 5.49 -7.54
CA ASP A 110 29.78 6.65 -7.79
C ASP A 110 30.61 7.02 -6.55
N GLU A 111 31.86 7.47 -6.75
CA GLU A 111 32.80 7.80 -5.67
C GLU A 111 32.28 8.90 -4.74
N SER A 112 31.39 9.77 -5.22
CA SER A 112 30.78 10.84 -4.42
C SER A 112 29.55 10.40 -3.62
N ALA A 113 29.04 9.18 -3.86
CA ALA A 113 27.92 8.63 -3.11
C ALA A 113 28.35 8.27 -1.68
N ARG A 114 27.44 8.43 -0.72
CA ARG A 114 27.67 8.12 0.70
C ARG A 114 26.73 7.03 1.15
N LEU A 115 27.29 5.92 1.63
CA LEU A 115 26.53 4.78 2.14
C LEU A 115 26.64 4.74 3.67
N GLY A 116 25.50 4.61 4.35
CA GLY A 116 25.45 4.37 5.79
C GLY A 116 25.93 2.96 6.17
N ALA A 117 26.08 2.74 7.47
CA ALA A 117 26.45 1.44 8.00
C ALA A 117 25.40 0.36 7.66
N ASP A 118 25.86 -0.89 7.54
CA ASP A 118 25.02 -2.08 7.39
C ASP A 118 24.06 -2.05 6.18
N CYS A 119 24.40 -1.30 5.13
CA CYS A 119 23.64 -1.31 3.88
C CYS A 119 23.87 -2.59 3.08
N TYR A 120 22.88 -2.92 2.25
CA TYR A 120 22.99 -3.90 1.18
C TYR A 120 22.82 -3.24 -0.18
N VAL A 121 23.71 -3.55 -1.11
CA VAL A 121 23.63 -3.17 -2.53
C VAL A 121 23.71 -4.44 -3.36
N GLY A 122 22.62 -4.81 -4.02
CA GLY A 122 22.52 -5.99 -4.85
C GLY A 122 23.14 -5.81 -6.23
N ALA A 123 23.38 -6.92 -6.91
CA ALA A 123 23.99 -6.92 -8.24
C ALA A 123 23.22 -6.04 -9.26
N PHE A 124 23.98 -5.38 -10.12
CA PHE A 124 23.53 -4.47 -11.18
C PHE A 124 22.76 -3.25 -10.68
N ALA A 125 22.83 -2.92 -9.39
CA ALA A 125 22.37 -1.64 -8.89
C ALA A 125 23.27 -0.50 -9.41
N TYR A 126 22.67 0.66 -9.63
CA TYR A 126 23.35 1.88 -10.06
C TYR A 126 23.05 3.00 -9.07
N ILE A 127 24.09 3.53 -8.42
CA ILE A 127 24.02 4.65 -7.49
C ILE A 127 24.82 5.82 -8.08
N GLY A 128 24.10 6.89 -8.42
CA GLY A 128 24.65 8.08 -9.07
C GLY A 128 25.40 9.03 -8.15
N LYS A 129 25.74 10.20 -8.70
CA LYS A 129 26.59 11.22 -8.05
C LYS A 129 25.91 11.88 -6.87
N ASN A 130 26.65 12.15 -5.80
CA ASN A 130 26.19 12.87 -4.62
C ASN A 130 24.92 12.26 -3.98
N VAL A 131 24.69 10.96 -4.17
CA VAL A 131 23.60 10.25 -3.53
C VAL A 131 23.92 10.03 -2.05
N SER A 132 22.92 10.19 -1.17
CA SER A 132 23.05 9.90 0.25
C SER A 132 22.14 8.73 0.63
N ILE A 133 22.73 7.64 1.10
CA ILE A 133 22.05 6.45 1.59
C ILE A 133 22.22 6.36 3.11
N GLY A 134 21.12 6.21 3.84
CA GLY A 134 21.06 6.06 5.29
C GLY A 134 21.61 4.72 5.79
N LYS A 135 21.42 4.42 7.07
CA LYS A 135 21.85 3.15 7.70
C LYS A 135 20.84 2.03 7.42
N ASN A 136 21.31 0.78 7.39
CA ASN A 136 20.46 -0.40 7.21
C ASN A 136 19.56 -0.36 5.96
N VAL A 137 19.97 0.39 4.92
CA VAL A 137 19.19 0.49 3.67
C VAL A 137 19.47 -0.73 2.81
N LYS A 138 18.41 -1.32 2.24
CA LYS A 138 18.51 -2.48 1.36
C LYS A 138 18.15 -2.08 -0.06
N ILE A 139 19.14 -2.13 -0.95
CA ILE A 139 19.02 -1.82 -2.37
C ILE A 139 19.15 -3.15 -3.11
N TYR A 140 18.04 -3.70 -3.59
CA TYR A 140 18.05 -4.99 -4.30
C TYR A 140 18.57 -4.85 -5.74
N PRO A 141 18.77 -5.97 -6.47
CA PRO A 141 19.33 -5.94 -7.81
C PRO A 141 18.59 -5.01 -8.79
N HIS A 142 19.32 -4.48 -9.77
CA HIS A 142 18.79 -3.61 -10.84
C HIS A 142 18.11 -2.31 -10.39
N VAL A 143 18.24 -1.91 -9.14
CA VAL A 143 17.76 -0.61 -8.66
C VAL A 143 18.60 0.52 -9.27
N TYR A 144 17.95 1.61 -9.66
CA TYR A 144 18.63 2.83 -10.10
C TYR A 144 18.32 3.97 -9.13
N ILE A 145 19.37 4.65 -8.65
CA ILE A 145 19.26 5.82 -7.79
C ILE A 145 20.01 6.97 -8.48
N GLY A 146 19.26 7.94 -8.97
CA GLY A 146 19.78 9.06 -9.73
C GLY A 146 20.49 10.12 -8.87
N ASP A 147 21.26 10.97 -9.53
CA ASP A 147 22.13 11.97 -8.90
C ASP A 147 21.43 12.84 -7.85
N GLY A 148 22.09 13.03 -6.71
CA GLY A 148 21.62 13.88 -5.61
C GLY A 148 20.37 13.35 -4.91
N ALA A 149 19.92 12.12 -5.17
CA ALA A 149 18.83 11.51 -4.43
C ALA A 149 19.25 11.16 -2.99
N VAL A 150 18.26 11.10 -2.10
CA VAL A 150 18.45 10.77 -0.69
C VAL A 150 17.54 9.61 -0.32
N ILE A 151 18.09 8.57 0.29
CA ILE A 151 17.35 7.42 0.82
C ILE A 151 17.60 7.35 2.34
N GLY A 152 16.55 7.46 3.14
CA GLY A 152 16.63 7.44 4.60
C GLY A 152 16.85 6.06 5.18
N ASP A 153 17.25 6.04 6.45
CA ASP A 153 17.55 4.83 7.24
C ASP A 153 16.45 3.76 7.13
N GLU A 154 16.85 2.49 7.16
CA GLU A 154 15.94 1.32 7.23
C GLU A 154 14.99 1.17 6.03
N SER A 155 15.19 1.92 4.96
CA SER A 155 14.39 1.79 3.74
C SER A 155 14.82 0.59 2.89
N THR A 156 13.84 -0.04 2.24
CA THR A 156 14.05 -1.18 1.35
C THR A 156 13.51 -0.87 -0.04
N LEU A 157 14.37 -0.97 -1.04
CA LEU A 157 14.06 -0.80 -2.45
C LEU A 157 14.23 -2.16 -3.13
N PHE A 158 13.13 -2.76 -3.56
CA PHE A 158 13.13 -4.05 -4.24
C PHE A 158 13.58 -3.94 -5.71
N SER A 159 13.76 -5.11 -6.34
CA SER A 159 14.42 -5.21 -7.64
C SER A 159 13.80 -4.32 -8.72
N GLY A 160 14.65 -3.63 -9.47
CA GLY A 160 14.21 -2.80 -10.60
C GLY A 160 13.57 -1.46 -10.26
N VAL A 161 13.45 -1.09 -8.98
CA VAL A 161 12.98 0.26 -8.57
C VAL A 161 13.85 1.35 -9.19
N LYS A 162 13.22 2.44 -9.65
CA LYS A 162 13.90 3.61 -10.21
C LYS A 162 13.59 4.85 -9.38
N VAL A 163 14.61 5.44 -8.74
CA VAL A 163 14.52 6.73 -8.06
C VAL A 163 15.28 7.76 -8.87
N TYR A 164 14.60 8.79 -9.36
CA TYR A 164 15.17 9.82 -10.21
C TYR A 164 15.96 10.85 -9.39
N HIS A 165 16.74 11.66 -10.11
CA HIS A 165 17.64 12.65 -9.50
C HIS A 165 16.91 13.60 -8.55
N LYS A 166 17.57 13.96 -7.44
CA LYS A 166 17.10 14.87 -6.38
C LYS A 166 15.80 14.44 -5.68
N CYS A 167 15.30 13.22 -5.90
CA CYS A 167 14.17 12.71 -5.12
C CYS A 167 14.62 12.34 -3.71
N VAL A 168 13.69 12.44 -2.76
CA VAL A 168 13.93 12.14 -1.35
C VAL A 168 13.00 11.01 -0.93
N VAL A 169 13.58 9.95 -0.39
CA VAL A 169 12.87 8.85 0.27
C VAL A 169 13.23 8.91 1.75
N GLY A 170 12.22 8.98 2.61
CA GLY A 170 12.35 9.04 4.06
C GLY A 170 12.87 7.73 4.67
N LYS A 171 12.64 7.57 5.97
CA LYS A 171 13.06 6.41 6.75
C LYS A 171 12.02 5.30 6.73
N ALA A 172 12.47 4.06 6.84
CA ALA A 172 11.62 2.88 6.93
C ALA A 172 10.57 2.80 5.80
N CYS A 173 10.95 3.25 4.60
CA CYS A 173 10.10 3.16 3.42
C CYS A 173 10.29 1.81 2.72
N THR A 174 9.22 1.27 2.16
CA THR A 174 9.27 0.03 1.36
C THR A 174 8.80 0.34 -0.05
N ILE A 175 9.66 0.12 -1.04
CA ILE A 175 9.37 0.39 -2.45
C ILE A 175 9.50 -0.92 -3.23
N HIS A 176 8.37 -1.41 -3.73
CA HIS A 176 8.26 -2.71 -4.41
C HIS A 176 8.70 -2.65 -5.87
N SER A 177 8.97 -3.84 -6.41
CA SER A 177 9.65 -4.02 -7.70
C SER A 177 9.01 -3.23 -8.85
N GLY A 178 9.86 -2.62 -9.68
CA GLY A 178 9.45 -1.86 -10.86
C GLY A 178 8.77 -0.51 -10.59
N ALA A 179 8.61 -0.09 -9.33
CA ALA A 179 8.10 1.24 -9.02
C ALA A 179 9.06 2.35 -9.52
N ILE A 180 8.48 3.45 -10.01
CA ILE A 180 9.19 4.59 -10.58
C ILE A 180 8.88 5.85 -9.78
N ILE A 181 9.92 6.46 -9.22
CA ILE A 181 9.83 7.65 -8.37
C ILE A 181 10.55 8.81 -9.06
N GLY A 182 9.79 9.81 -9.48
CA GLY A 182 10.29 11.07 -10.02
C GLY A 182 10.49 11.12 -11.53
N SER A 183 9.74 10.31 -12.29
CA SER A 183 9.58 10.50 -13.73
C SER A 183 9.00 11.89 -14.06
N ASP A 184 9.21 12.36 -15.29
CA ASP A 184 8.50 13.53 -15.78
C ASP A 184 7.00 13.24 -15.87
N GLY A 185 6.18 14.13 -15.29
CA GLY A 185 4.74 14.06 -15.44
C GLY A 185 4.23 14.51 -16.81
N PHE A 186 2.91 14.39 -16.99
CA PHE A 186 2.21 14.79 -18.22
C PHE A 186 2.09 16.32 -18.36
N GLY A 187 3.20 16.99 -18.67
CA GLY A 187 3.26 18.44 -18.89
C GLY A 187 3.42 18.78 -20.37
N PHE A 188 2.34 19.19 -21.02
CA PHE A 188 2.34 19.59 -22.44
C PHE A 188 1.50 20.86 -22.66
N ALA A 189 2.09 21.86 -23.30
CA ALA A 189 1.39 23.09 -23.68
C ALA A 189 0.99 23.04 -25.16
N PRO A 190 -0.24 23.42 -25.53
CA PRO A 190 -0.62 23.53 -26.93
C PRO A 190 0.17 24.66 -27.60
N SER A 191 0.67 24.42 -28.81
CA SER A 191 1.34 25.43 -29.61
C SER A 191 0.46 25.94 -30.75
N SER A 192 0.86 27.07 -31.34
CA SER A 192 0.21 27.65 -32.52
C SER A 192 0.21 26.74 -33.75
N ALA A 193 1.05 25.70 -33.79
CA ALA A 193 1.17 24.76 -34.90
C ALA A 193 0.31 23.49 -34.72
N ASN A 194 -0.69 23.50 -33.83
CA ASN A 194 -1.52 22.34 -33.50
C ASN A 194 -0.69 21.12 -33.05
N ASN A 195 0.44 21.38 -32.37
CA ASN A 195 1.27 20.37 -31.74
C ASN A 195 1.41 20.66 -30.23
N TYR A 196 2.02 19.73 -29.50
CA TYR A 196 2.22 19.84 -28.05
C TYR A 196 3.70 20.03 -27.72
N GLN A 197 4.04 21.11 -27.02
CA GLN A 197 5.39 21.36 -26.54
C GLN A 197 5.55 20.80 -25.12
N LYS A 198 6.58 19.97 -24.91
CA LYS A 198 6.90 19.43 -23.58
C LYS A 198 7.25 20.56 -22.61
N VAL A 199 6.58 20.59 -21.47
CA VAL A 199 6.88 21.49 -20.36
C VAL A 199 7.91 20.81 -19.46
N PRO A 200 9.13 21.37 -19.32
CA PRO A 200 10.15 20.79 -18.44
C PRO A 200 9.66 20.65 -16.99
N GLN A 201 9.92 19.49 -16.40
CA GLN A 201 9.57 19.18 -15.01
C GLN A 201 10.85 19.26 -14.18
N ILE A 202 11.03 20.34 -13.41
CA ILE A 202 12.29 20.62 -12.69
C ILE A 202 12.22 20.35 -11.19
N GLY A 203 11.03 20.00 -10.67
CA GLY A 203 10.82 19.67 -9.27
C GLY A 203 11.35 18.28 -8.90
N ASN A 204 10.88 17.70 -7.79
CA ASN A 204 11.24 16.35 -7.38
C ASN A 204 10.03 15.60 -6.78
N VAL A 205 10.28 14.41 -6.24
CA VAL A 205 9.36 13.68 -5.37
C VAL A 205 9.96 13.62 -3.97
N VAL A 206 9.11 13.77 -2.97
CA VAL A 206 9.43 13.58 -1.55
C VAL A 206 8.49 12.52 -1.00
N LEU A 207 9.04 11.36 -0.63
CA LEU A 207 8.38 10.36 0.21
C LEU A 207 8.85 10.59 1.64
N GLU A 208 7.94 10.85 2.56
CA GLU A 208 8.25 10.92 3.99
C GLU A 208 8.39 9.52 4.60
N ASP A 209 8.61 9.45 5.91
CA ASP A 209 8.89 8.19 6.61
C ASP A 209 7.72 7.20 6.55
N TYR A 210 8.02 5.90 6.62
CA TYR A 210 7.06 4.79 6.68
C TYR A 210 6.11 4.69 5.48
N VAL A 211 6.47 5.32 4.35
CA VAL A 211 5.71 5.20 3.10
C VAL A 211 5.95 3.84 2.46
N GLU A 212 4.88 3.22 1.97
CA GLU A 212 4.97 2.00 1.18
C GLU A 212 4.43 2.24 -0.24
N VAL A 213 5.19 1.80 -1.24
CA VAL A 213 4.87 1.96 -2.66
C VAL A 213 4.87 0.59 -3.33
N GLY A 214 3.70 0.17 -3.80
CA GLY A 214 3.49 -1.10 -4.49
C GLY A 214 4.20 -1.21 -5.84
N SER A 215 4.20 -2.43 -6.37
CA SER A 215 4.91 -2.79 -7.59
C SER A 215 4.36 -2.01 -8.79
N ASN A 216 5.26 -1.55 -9.66
CA ASN A 216 4.94 -0.79 -10.88
C ASN A 216 4.09 0.48 -10.63
N THR A 217 4.06 1.00 -9.41
CA THR A 217 3.47 2.31 -9.13
C THR A 217 4.41 3.41 -9.61
N THR A 218 3.83 4.43 -10.26
CA THR A 218 4.57 5.57 -10.80
C THR A 218 4.18 6.85 -10.08
N ILE A 219 5.17 7.59 -9.62
CA ILE A 219 5.00 8.87 -8.92
C ILE A 219 5.80 9.93 -9.68
N ASP A 220 5.11 10.81 -10.38
CA ASP A 220 5.73 11.85 -11.18
C ASP A 220 6.29 12.96 -10.30
N ARG A 221 7.43 13.51 -10.70
CA ARG A 221 7.97 14.72 -10.11
C ARG A 221 7.07 15.91 -10.40
N ALA A 222 7.11 16.89 -9.50
CA ALA A 222 6.43 18.15 -9.73
C ALA A 222 7.07 18.98 -10.86
N THR A 223 6.26 19.84 -11.50
CA THR A 223 6.79 20.85 -12.44
C THR A 223 7.79 21.76 -11.74
N MET A 224 7.40 22.26 -10.57
CA MET A 224 8.21 23.05 -9.64
C MET A 224 7.90 22.60 -8.22
N GLY A 225 8.90 22.64 -7.33
CA GLY A 225 8.74 22.15 -5.95
C GLY A 225 8.72 20.63 -5.91
N SER A 226 7.75 20.04 -5.20
CA SER A 226 7.71 18.59 -4.94
C SER A 226 6.31 18.01 -5.12
N THR A 227 6.23 16.81 -5.69
CA THR A 227 5.12 15.88 -5.41
C THR A 227 5.43 15.26 -4.05
N VAL A 228 4.47 15.28 -3.13
CA VAL A 228 4.72 14.93 -1.72
C VAL A 228 3.80 13.81 -1.25
N ILE A 229 4.41 12.73 -0.78
CA ILE A 229 3.72 11.59 -0.17
C ILE A 229 4.06 11.62 1.32
N ARG A 230 3.08 11.99 2.13
CA ARG A 230 3.28 12.21 3.57
C ARG A 230 3.48 10.91 4.33
N LYS A 231 3.95 11.06 5.57
CA LYS A 231 4.29 9.96 6.47
C LYS A 231 3.20 8.89 6.55
N GLY A 232 3.60 7.63 6.46
CA GLY A 232 2.73 6.46 6.69
C GLY A 232 1.76 6.14 5.55
N VAL A 233 1.78 6.86 4.43
CA VAL A 233 0.93 6.55 3.27
C VAL A 233 1.25 5.16 2.70
N LYS A 234 0.21 4.43 2.29
CA LYS A 234 0.32 3.11 1.66
C LYS A 234 -0.30 3.15 0.27
N LEU A 235 0.53 2.96 -0.75
CA LEU A 235 0.13 2.87 -2.14
C LEU A 235 0.27 1.42 -2.59
N ASP A 236 -0.82 0.82 -3.03
CA ASP A 236 -0.83 -0.51 -3.64
C ASP A 236 -0.20 -0.47 -5.05
N ASN A 237 -0.28 -1.60 -5.77
CA ASN A 237 0.33 -1.82 -7.07
C ASN A 237 -0.34 -1.02 -8.20
N LEU A 238 0.42 -0.71 -9.25
CA LEU A 238 -0.07 -0.09 -10.49
C LEU A 238 -0.81 1.25 -10.29
N ILE A 239 -0.45 2.03 -9.27
CA ILE A 239 -1.01 3.36 -9.04
C ILE A 239 -0.28 4.40 -9.89
N GLN A 240 -1.01 5.41 -10.36
CA GLN A 240 -0.44 6.61 -10.97
C GLN A 240 -0.66 7.82 -10.07
N ILE A 241 0.42 8.45 -9.62
CA ILE A 241 0.41 9.74 -8.94
C ILE A 241 1.06 10.77 -9.85
N ALA A 242 0.27 11.71 -10.36
CA ALA A 242 0.76 12.75 -11.27
C ALA A 242 1.54 13.86 -10.55
N HIS A 243 2.12 14.75 -11.35
CA HIS A 243 2.94 15.87 -10.89
C HIS A 243 2.19 16.77 -9.88
N ASN A 244 2.91 17.30 -8.89
CA ASN A 244 2.41 18.25 -7.89
C ASN A 244 1.32 17.71 -6.95
N VAL A 245 1.02 16.41 -6.98
CA VAL A 245 0.09 15.79 -6.04
C VAL A 245 0.67 15.86 -4.62
N GLU A 246 -0.22 16.08 -3.65
CA GLU A 246 0.10 15.92 -2.22
C GLU A 246 -0.87 14.92 -1.60
N ILE A 247 -0.35 13.89 -0.93
CA ILE A 247 -1.15 12.87 -0.24
C ILE A 247 -0.90 12.98 1.26
N GLY A 248 -1.95 13.26 2.04
CA GLY A 248 -1.90 13.40 3.49
C GLY A 248 -1.55 12.11 4.24
N GLU A 249 -1.11 12.28 5.48
CA GLU A 249 -0.59 11.22 6.36
C GLU A 249 -1.55 10.04 6.51
N ASN A 250 -0.99 8.83 6.58
CA ASN A 250 -1.73 7.57 6.82
C ASN A 250 -2.90 7.30 5.87
N THR A 251 -2.91 7.92 4.68
CA THR A 251 -3.87 7.61 3.63
C THR A 251 -3.48 6.30 2.94
N VAL A 252 -4.46 5.44 2.70
CA VAL A 252 -4.28 4.15 2.01
C VAL A 252 -5.01 4.16 0.67
N ILE A 253 -4.31 3.74 -0.39
CA ILE A 253 -4.81 3.76 -1.77
C ILE A 253 -4.61 2.39 -2.39
N ALA A 254 -5.71 1.77 -2.80
CA ALA A 254 -5.71 0.45 -3.44
C ALA A 254 -5.37 0.52 -4.93
N ALA A 255 -5.05 -0.65 -5.49
CA ALA A 255 -4.42 -0.79 -6.80
C ALA A 255 -5.15 -0.08 -7.94
N GLN A 256 -4.38 0.31 -8.97
CA GLN A 256 -4.89 0.93 -10.20
C GLN A 256 -5.62 2.27 -10.02
N THR A 257 -5.46 2.92 -8.87
CA THR A 257 -5.95 4.29 -8.68
C THR A 257 -5.09 5.28 -9.46
N GLY A 258 -5.74 6.26 -10.10
CA GLY A 258 -5.09 7.38 -10.78
C GLY A 258 -5.43 8.71 -10.13
N VAL A 259 -4.41 9.48 -9.75
CA VAL A 259 -4.55 10.82 -9.18
C VAL A 259 -3.91 11.84 -10.13
N ALA A 260 -4.72 12.70 -10.73
CA ALA A 260 -4.25 13.71 -11.67
C ALA A 260 -3.59 14.91 -10.96
N GLY A 261 -2.84 15.69 -11.75
CA GLY A 261 -1.86 16.64 -11.25
C GLY A 261 -2.43 17.74 -10.36
N SER A 262 -1.59 18.22 -9.43
CA SER A 262 -1.90 19.30 -8.48
C SER A 262 -3.09 19.04 -7.53
N THR A 263 -3.53 17.80 -7.42
CA THR A 263 -4.58 17.40 -6.47
C THR A 263 -4.01 17.19 -5.07
N ARG A 264 -4.79 17.57 -4.05
CA ARG A 264 -4.43 17.42 -2.64
C ARG A 264 -5.40 16.46 -1.96
N LEU A 265 -4.89 15.33 -1.49
CA LEU A 265 -5.62 14.34 -0.71
C LEU A 265 -5.36 14.58 0.78
N GLY A 266 -6.42 14.56 1.58
CA GLY A 266 -6.36 14.68 3.02
C GLY A 266 -5.67 13.49 3.70
N LYS A 267 -5.64 13.55 5.03
CA LYS A 267 -5.08 12.52 5.91
C LYS A 267 -6.09 11.41 6.19
N ASN A 268 -5.61 10.23 6.56
CA ASN A 268 -6.42 9.09 7.02
C ASN A 268 -7.53 8.67 6.03
N MET A 269 -7.33 8.90 4.73
CA MET A 269 -8.30 8.52 3.71
C MET A 269 -8.21 7.03 3.38
N MET A 270 -9.30 6.45 2.89
CA MET A 270 -9.34 5.11 2.32
C MET A 270 -9.85 5.17 0.89
N ILE A 271 -8.98 4.90 -0.08
CA ILE A 271 -9.31 5.00 -1.50
C ILE A 271 -9.30 3.61 -2.12
N GLY A 272 -10.47 3.15 -2.57
CA GLY A 272 -10.65 1.84 -3.18
C GLY A 272 -9.95 1.70 -4.54
N GLY A 273 -9.88 0.47 -5.04
CA GLY A 273 -9.15 0.18 -6.27
C GLY A 273 -9.81 0.80 -7.51
N GLN A 274 -9.00 1.10 -8.53
CA GLN A 274 -9.45 1.71 -9.80
C GLN A 274 -10.22 3.03 -9.63
N VAL A 275 -9.92 3.81 -8.58
CA VAL A 275 -10.50 5.15 -8.43
C VAL A 275 -9.80 6.13 -9.37
N GLY A 276 -10.57 7.00 -10.03
CA GLY A 276 -10.05 8.10 -10.84
C GLY A 276 -10.31 9.45 -10.17
N ILE A 277 -9.28 10.26 -9.96
CA ILE A 277 -9.38 11.58 -9.32
C ILE A 277 -8.86 12.65 -10.29
N VAL A 278 -9.69 13.66 -10.61
CA VAL A 278 -9.30 14.75 -11.51
C VAL A 278 -8.24 15.67 -10.88
N GLY A 279 -7.62 16.51 -11.70
CA GLY A 279 -6.56 17.42 -11.27
C GLY A 279 -7.10 18.66 -10.56
N HIS A 280 -6.22 19.34 -9.82
CA HIS A 280 -6.49 20.65 -9.19
C HIS A 280 -7.64 20.67 -8.17
N ILE A 281 -7.97 19.53 -7.55
CA ILE A 281 -8.99 19.46 -6.51
C ILE A 281 -8.39 19.17 -5.13
N ARG A 282 -9.21 19.38 -4.10
CA ARG A 282 -8.88 19.08 -2.70
C ARG A 282 -9.92 18.15 -2.12
N LEU A 283 -9.46 17.11 -1.44
CA LEU A 283 -10.28 16.17 -0.70
C LEU A 283 -9.97 16.29 0.80
N ALA A 284 -11.01 16.42 1.61
CA ALA A 284 -10.91 16.52 3.07
C ALA A 284 -10.41 15.23 3.73
N ASP A 285 -10.02 15.35 4.99
CA ASP A 285 -9.50 14.24 5.78
C ASP A 285 -10.56 13.15 6.04
N GLY A 286 -10.10 11.90 6.18
CA GLY A 286 -10.94 10.75 6.54
C GLY A 286 -11.90 10.28 5.44
N VAL A 287 -11.92 10.94 4.27
CA VAL A 287 -12.81 10.58 3.16
C VAL A 287 -12.55 9.15 2.69
N LYS A 288 -13.64 8.41 2.44
CA LYS A 288 -13.63 7.04 1.93
C LYS A 288 -14.24 7.01 0.54
N ILE A 289 -13.48 6.54 -0.44
CA ILE A 289 -13.90 6.46 -1.83
C ILE A 289 -14.04 4.98 -2.20
N ALA A 290 -15.26 4.56 -2.55
CA ALA A 290 -15.49 3.19 -3.00
C ALA A 290 -14.73 2.89 -4.31
N ALA A 291 -14.36 1.63 -4.52
CA ALA A 291 -13.67 1.18 -5.74
C ALA A 291 -14.44 1.58 -7.02
N GLN A 292 -13.72 1.80 -8.12
CA GLN A 292 -14.23 2.22 -9.43
C GLN A 292 -14.96 3.58 -9.47
N SER A 293 -14.85 4.38 -8.41
CA SER A 293 -15.43 5.72 -8.39
C SER A 293 -14.61 6.74 -9.18
N GLY A 294 -15.29 7.72 -9.79
CA GLY A 294 -14.68 8.91 -10.37
C GLY A 294 -14.97 10.14 -9.51
N VAL A 295 -13.93 10.87 -9.10
CA VAL A 295 -14.05 12.13 -8.33
C VAL A 295 -13.71 13.31 -9.22
N GLY A 296 -14.75 14.06 -9.61
CA GLY A 296 -14.65 15.21 -10.52
C GLY A 296 -14.61 16.59 -9.86
N GLN A 297 -14.73 16.67 -8.53
CA GLN A 297 -14.82 17.94 -7.80
C GLN A 297 -14.26 17.82 -6.37
N ASN A 298 -14.05 18.97 -5.72
CA ASN A 298 -13.63 19.02 -4.32
C ASN A 298 -14.60 18.25 -3.41
N ILE A 299 -14.05 17.58 -2.40
CA ILE A 299 -14.82 17.00 -1.28
C ILE A 299 -14.41 17.77 -0.04
N ILE A 300 -15.29 18.64 0.45
CA ILE A 300 -15.00 19.56 1.56
C ILE A 300 -15.39 19.01 2.93
N HIS A 301 -16.20 17.95 2.96
CA HIS A 301 -16.68 17.34 4.20
C HIS A 301 -15.75 16.20 4.61
N GLU A 302 -15.18 16.31 5.81
CA GLU A 302 -14.39 15.24 6.42
C GLU A 302 -15.22 13.97 6.59
N ASN A 303 -14.55 12.81 6.54
CA ASN A 303 -15.17 11.49 6.72
C ASN A 303 -16.30 11.15 5.74
N ALA A 304 -16.48 11.92 4.67
CA ALA A 304 -17.47 11.63 3.65
C ALA A 304 -17.20 10.26 3.02
N ILE A 305 -18.25 9.49 2.82
CA ILE A 305 -18.20 8.22 2.09
C ILE A 305 -18.84 8.47 0.73
N VAL A 306 -18.05 8.34 -0.34
CA VAL A 306 -18.50 8.62 -1.70
C VAL A 306 -18.35 7.38 -2.58
N GLN A 307 -19.28 7.21 -3.51
CA GLN A 307 -19.31 6.09 -4.43
C GLN A 307 -19.85 6.52 -5.81
N GLY A 308 -19.28 5.96 -6.87
CA GLY A 308 -19.70 6.07 -8.27
C GLY A 308 -19.26 4.86 -9.09
N SER A 309 -19.89 4.63 -10.25
CA SER A 309 -19.75 3.44 -11.11
C SER A 309 -19.48 2.08 -10.42
N PRO A 310 -20.36 1.57 -9.55
CA PRO A 310 -20.41 0.12 -9.36
C PRO A 310 -21.16 -0.53 -10.55
N ALA A 311 -20.69 -1.69 -10.99
CA ALA A 311 -21.42 -2.51 -11.94
C ALA A 311 -22.74 -3.03 -11.32
N PHE A 312 -23.81 -3.04 -12.11
CA PHE A 312 -25.06 -3.72 -11.80
C PHE A 312 -25.59 -4.42 -13.05
N ASN A 313 -26.70 -5.16 -12.94
CA ASN A 313 -27.20 -5.99 -14.03
C ASN A 313 -27.29 -5.21 -15.35
N ILE A 314 -26.79 -5.80 -16.45
CA ILE A 314 -26.69 -5.13 -17.75
C ILE A 314 -28.04 -4.61 -18.28
N GLY A 315 -29.13 -5.33 -18.01
CA GLY A 315 -30.48 -4.92 -18.40
C GLY A 315 -30.94 -3.70 -17.63
N ASP A 316 -30.75 -3.70 -16.31
CA ASP A 316 -31.05 -2.56 -15.44
C ASP A 316 -30.17 -1.37 -15.78
N TYR A 317 -28.87 -1.59 -16.04
CA TYR A 317 -27.94 -0.54 -16.42
C TYR A 317 -28.39 0.16 -17.70
N LYS A 318 -28.68 -0.60 -18.76
CA LYS A 318 -29.13 -0.03 -20.04
C LYS A 318 -30.42 0.76 -19.89
N ARG A 319 -31.41 0.23 -19.14
CA ARG A 319 -32.69 0.93 -18.88
C ARG A 319 -32.48 2.22 -18.10
N SER A 320 -31.74 2.18 -17.00
CA SER A 320 -31.42 3.35 -16.18
C SER A 320 -30.63 4.39 -16.95
N TYR A 321 -29.70 3.98 -17.81
CA TYR A 321 -28.88 4.90 -18.61
C TYR A 321 -29.70 5.64 -19.67
N VAL A 322 -30.72 5.01 -20.27
CA VAL A 322 -31.66 5.69 -21.19
C VAL A 322 -32.45 6.77 -20.45
N LEU A 323 -32.90 6.50 -19.22
CA LEU A 323 -33.58 7.49 -18.38
C LEU A 323 -32.64 8.62 -17.98
N PHE A 324 -31.40 8.30 -17.58
CA PHE A 324 -30.37 9.28 -17.25
C PHE A 324 -30.10 10.24 -18.41
N ARG A 325 -29.95 9.72 -19.64
CA ARG A 325 -29.81 10.56 -20.85
C ARG A 325 -31.02 11.45 -21.12
N SER A 326 -32.22 11.02 -20.70
CA SER A 326 -33.47 11.74 -20.90
C SER A 326 -33.80 12.69 -19.75
N LEU A 327 -33.00 12.70 -18.68
CA LEU A 327 -33.24 13.47 -17.46
C LEU A 327 -33.44 14.98 -17.71
N PRO A 328 -32.69 15.65 -18.61
CA PRO A 328 -32.95 17.05 -18.93
C PRO A 328 -34.35 17.28 -19.51
N LYS A 329 -34.82 16.39 -20.39
CA LYS A 329 -36.16 16.48 -20.98
C LYS A 329 -37.26 16.21 -19.95
N LEU A 330 -37.04 15.23 -19.06
CA LEU A 330 -37.96 14.94 -17.96
C LEU A 330 -38.08 16.15 -17.01
N ARG A 331 -36.98 16.84 -16.71
CA ARG A 331 -36.99 18.06 -15.90
C ARG A 331 -37.85 19.16 -16.54
N GLU A 332 -37.72 19.40 -17.84
CA GLU A 332 -38.56 20.37 -18.55
C GLU A 332 -40.04 19.99 -18.51
N GLN A 333 -40.36 18.71 -18.68
CA GLN A 333 -41.74 18.22 -18.57
C GLN A 333 -42.33 18.43 -17.16
N ILE A 334 -41.53 18.21 -16.11
CA ILE A 334 -41.96 18.45 -14.72
C ILE A 334 -42.22 19.95 -14.49
N LEU A 335 -41.33 20.82 -14.97
CA LEU A 335 -41.49 22.28 -14.85
C LEU A 335 -42.73 22.79 -15.60
N ASP A 336 -43.02 22.24 -16.79
CA ASP A 336 -44.23 22.58 -17.55
C ASP A 336 -45.51 22.10 -16.84
N LEU A 337 -45.50 20.90 -16.25
CA LEU A 337 -46.60 20.39 -15.44
C LEU A 337 -46.86 21.25 -14.20
N GLN A 338 -45.82 21.68 -13.50
CA GLN A 338 -45.94 22.58 -12.34
C GLN A 338 -46.61 23.90 -12.73
N LYS A 339 -46.16 24.56 -13.80
CA LYS A 339 -46.77 25.80 -14.30
C LYS A 339 -48.24 25.65 -14.68
N LYS A 340 -48.63 24.49 -15.21
CA LYS A 340 -50.02 24.21 -15.60
C LYS A 340 -50.92 23.99 -14.37
N LEU A 341 -50.40 23.36 -13.32
CA LEU A 341 -51.14 23.17 -12.07
C LEU A 341 -51.36 24.50 -11.35
N GLU A 342 -50.32 25.34 -11.23
CA GLU A 342 -50.43 26.68 -10.61
C GLU A 342 -51.48 27.57 -11.30
N LYS A 343 -51.57 27.49 -12.64
CA LYS A 343 -52.58 28.22 -13.42
C LYS A 343 -54.01 27.73 -13.23
N ASN A 344 -54.22 26.47 -12.85
CA ASN A 344 -55.55 25.90 -12.63
C ASN A 344 -56.05 26.06 -11.19
N GLU A 345 -55.17 26.40 -10.26
CA GLU A 345 -55.50 26.74 -8.86
C GLU A 345 -55.71 28.26 -8.64
N SER A 346 -55.48 29.07 -9.68
CA SER A 346 -55.69 30.54 -9.72
C SER A 346 -57.08 30.89 -10.24
#